data_AF-A0A3R6WNX4-F1
#
_entry.id   AF-A0A3R6WNX4-F1
#
_cell.length_a   1.000
_cell.length_b   1.000
_cell.length_c   1.000
_cell.angle_alpha   90.00
_cell.angle_beta   90.00
_cell.angle_gamma   90.00
#
_symmetry.space_group_name_H-M   'P 1'
#
loop_
_entity.id
_entity.type
_entity.pdbx_description
1 polymer ?
#
loop_
_entity_poly.entity_id
_entity_poly.type
_entity_poly.pdbx_seq_one_letter_code
_entity_poly.pdbx_strand_id
1 'polypeptide(L)'
;PVPTDRTKGVFVFRNLHGLVVVGPTAEDQHSREDTTNTPDVVATLRAAASQIVPALAACPVVGTYAGLRPATEHRDYHISADGAHQWVVVGGIRSTGVTASLGIAEYVGQLIGAWFRPRLAGRHVIAPYVVPTFQELAMQFDGTSNSVTIEGLVHQVTHPLTRWGLQKLLKQQQDTSRL
;
A
#
# COMPACT_ATOMS: atom_id res chain seq x y z
N PRO A 1 7.74 7.89 18.53
CA PRO A 1 7.94 9.15 17.77
C PRO A 1 6.62 9.70 17.21
N VAL A 2 6.34 10.98 17.44
CA VAL A 2 5.13 11.67 16.94
C VAL A 2 5.37 12.15 15.50
N PRO A 3 4.38 12.06 14.58
CA PRO A 3 4.48 12.62 13.24
C PRO A 3 4.89 14.10 13.23
N THR A 4 5.72 14.48 12.27
CA THR A 4 6.07 15.86 11.92
C THR A 4 5.76 16.11 10.44
N ASP A 5 5.84 17.38 10.00
CA ASP A 5 5.66 17.74 8.58
C ASP A 5 6.63 17.02 7.63
N ARG A 6 7.80 16.59 8.15
CA ARG A 6 8.83 15.89 7.38
C ARG A 6 8.65 14.38 7.38
N THR A 7 8.16 13.80 8.47
CA THR A 7 8.03 12.36 8.61
C THR A 7 6.85 11.97 9.46
N LYS A 8 6.10 10.96 9.01
CA LYS A 8 5.05 10.34 9.84
C LYS A 8 5.61 9.50 11.01
N GLY A 9 6.94 9.45 11.15
CA GLY A 9 7.64 8.68 12.18
C GLY A 9 8.00 7.27 11.73
N VAL A 10 8.56 6.51 12.66
CA VAL A 10 8.86 5.08 12.51
C VAL A 10 7.60 4.28 12.85
N PHE A 11 7.21 3.40 11.94
CA PHE A 11 6.16 2.41 12.14
C PHE A 11 6.76 1.06 12.49
N VAL A 12 5.99 0.30 13.25
CA VAL A 12 6.27 -1.10 13.56
C VAL A 12 5.04 -1.89 13.13
N PHE A 13 5.22 -2.80 12.17
CA PHE A 13 4.13 -3.65 11.68
C PHE A 13 4.62 -5.05 11.38
N ARG A 14 3.71 -6.02 11.41
CA ARG A 14 4.01 -7.41 11.07
C ARG A 14 3.67 -7.67 9.60
N ASN A 15 4.57 -8.29 8.86
CA ASN A 15 4.31 -8.72 7.48
C ASN A 15 3.58 -10.09 7.43
N LEU A 16 3.24 -10.54 6.23
CA LEU A 16 2.53 -11.81 6.01
C LEU A 16 3.30 -13.05 6.50
N HIS A 17 4.63 -12.97 6.62
CA HIS A 17 5.49 -14.05 7.09
C HIS A 17 5.71 -14.02 8.61
N GLY A 18 5.03 -13.14 9.33
CA GLY A 18 5.18 -13.00 10.78
C GLY A 18 6.41 -12.19 11.20
N LEU A 19 7.20 -11.68 10.26
CA LEU A 19 8.34 -10.81 10.56
C LEU A 19 7.86 -9.43 10.95
N VAL A 20 8.51 -8.83 11.95
CA VAL A 20 8.26 -7.45 12.34
C VAL A 20 9.15 -6.54 11.50
N VAL A 21 8.52 -5.65 10.74
CA VAL A 21 9.17 -4.61 9.96
C VAL A 21 9.16 -3.33 10.78
N VAL A 22 10.33 -2.68 10.85
CA VAL A 22 10.54 -1.41 11.52
C VAL A 22 11.06 -0.41 10.51
N GLY A 23 10.36 0.71 10.36
CA GLY A 23 10.77 1.76 9.45
C GLY A 23 9.61 2.67 9.06
N PRO A 24 9.78 3.53 8.05
CA PRO A 24 11.02 3.77 7.31
C PRO A 24 11.89 4.85 7.97
N THR A 25 13.12 5.04 7.47
CA THR A 25 13.77 6.36 7.54
C THR A 25 13.26 7.26 6.40
N ALA A 26 13.52 8.55 6.49
CA ALA A 26 13.17 9.52 5.45
C ALA A 26 14.36 10.46 5.28
N GLU A 27 15.22 10.14 4.31
CA GLU A 27 16.45 10.85 4.00
C GLU A 27 16.38 11.29 2.54
N ASP A 28 16.59 12.58 2.30
CA ASP A 28 16.73 13.11 0.94
C ASP A 28 18.19 12.91 0.50
N GLN A 29 18.38 12.43 -0.73
CA GLN A 29 19.70 12.18 -1.29
C GLN A 29 19.74 12.44 -2.80
N HIS A 30 20.95 12.63 -3.33
CA HIS A 30 21.17 12.92 -4.75
C HIS A 30 21.40 11.67 -5.60
N SER A 31 21.90 10.59 -5.00
CA SER A 31 22.16 9.35 -5.75
C SER A 31 20.85 8.68 -6.14
N ARG A 32 20.79 8.19 -7.38
CA ARG A 32 19.66 7.42 -7.92
C ARG A 32 19.83 5.91 -7.75
N GLU A 33 20.94 5.49 -7.17
CA GLU A 33 21.35 4.08 -7.07
C GLU A 33 21.76 3.68 -5.66
N ASP A 34 22.02 4.66 -4.78
CA ASP A 34 22.45 4.36 -3.42
C ASP A 34 21.29 3.82 -2.56
N THR A 35 21.39 2.54 -2.28
CA THR A 35 20.47 1.76 -1.46
C THR A 35 21.21 1.14 -0.26
N THR A 36 22.26 1.82 0.19
CA THR A 36 23.09 1.36 1.31
C THR A 36 22.32 1.41 2.62
N ASN A 37 22.52 0.39 3.46
CA ASN A 37 22.10 0.40 4.86
C ASN A 37 23.32 0.59 5.75
N THR A 38 23.27 1.57 6.65
CA THR A 38 24.37 1.81 7.61
C THR A 38 24.05 1.21 8.98
N PRO A 39 25.06 0.78 9.75
CA PRO A 39 24.87 0.32 11.12
C PRO A 39 24.16 1.35 12.00
N ASP A 40 24.42 2.64 11.79
CA ASP A 40 23.83 3.74 12.57
C ASP A 40 22.33 3.90 12.30
N VAL A 41 21.90 3.75 11.04
CA VAL A 41 20.48 3.75 10.67
C VAL A 41 19.77 2.55 11.32
N VAL A 42 20.39 1.37 11.28
CA VAL A 42 19.84 0.17 11.93
C VAL A 42 19.73 0.38 13.44
N ALA A 43 20.75 0.93 14.09
CA ALA A 43 20.74 1.24 15.52
C ALA A 43 19.61 2.24 15.88
N THR A 44 19.43 3.27 15.06
CA THR A 44 18.36 4.28 15.23
C THR A 44 16.98 3.65 15.13
N LEU A 45 16.74 2.81 14.12
CA LEU A 45 15.47 2.10 13.96
C LEU A 45 15.22 1.12 15.11
N ARG A 46 16.25 0.40 15.60
CA ARG A 46 16.13 -0.49 16.76
C ARG A 46 15.76 0.25 18.05
N ALA A 47 16.37 1.42 18.27
CA ALA A 47 16.03 2.27 19.41
C ALA A 47 14.57 2.73 19.33
N ALA A 48 14.13 3.23 18.17
CA ALA A 48 12.74 3.63 17.95
C ALA A 48 11.76 2.46 18.12
N ALA A 49 12.09 1.28 17.59
CA ALA A 49 11.28 0.07 17.74
C ALA A 49 11.11 -0.32 19.20
N SER A 50 12.20 -0.29 19.98
CA SER A 50 12.18 -0.67 21.41
C SER A 50 11.39 0.32 22.26
N GLN A 51 11.31 1.59 21.85
CA GLN A 51 10.44 2.56 22.50
C GLN A 51 8.95 2.29 22.21
N ILE A 52 8.61 1.82 21.00
CA ILE A 52 7.23 1.53 20.59
C ILE A 52 6.78 0.16 21.14
N VAL A 53 7.65 -0.84 21.04
CA VAL A 53 7.42 -2.23 21.47
C VAL A 53 8.66 -2.73 22.21
N PRO A 54 8.72 -2.64 23.55
CA PRO A 54 9.90 -2.97 24.35
C PRO A 54 10.48 -4.38 24.12
N ALA A 55 9.63 -5.36 23.82
CA ALA A 55 10.06 -6.73 23.54
C ALA A 55 11.00 -6.85 22.32
N LEU A 56 10.95 -5.89 21.38
CA LEU A 56 11.82 -5.89 20.20
C LEU A 56 13.29 -5.62 20.52
N ALA A 57 13.62 -5.11 21.73
CA ALA A 57 15.00 -4.91 22.15
C ALA A 57 15.80 -6.21 22.17
N ALA A 58 15.14 -7.32 22.51
CA ALA A 58 15.73 -8.66 22.59
C ALA A 58 15.66 -9.44 21.26
N CYS A 59 15.01 -8.90 20.22
CA CYS A 59 14.85 -9.59 18.94
C CYS A 59 16.10 -9.38 18.04
N PRO A 60 16.55 -10.44 17.34
CA PRO A 60 17.61 -10.31 16.35
C PRO A 60 17.12 -9.58 15.10
N VAL A 61 18.02 -8.87 14.43
CA VAL A 61 17.77 -8.34 13.09
C VAL A 61 17.98 -9.46 12.08
N VAL A 62 16.91 -9.86 11.40
CA VAL A 62 16.93 -10.97 10.42
C VAL A 62 17.22 -10.51 8.99
N GLY A 63 17.14 -9.20 8.73
CA GLY A 63 17.40 -8.61 7.42
C GLY A 63 17.26 -7.09 7.45
N THR A 64 17.87 -6.44 6.46
CA THR A 64 17.75 -4.99 6.23
C THR A 64 17.57 -4.75 4.74
N TYR A 65 16.86 -3.68 4.39
CA TYR A 65 16.70 -3.24 3.02
C TYR A 65 16.52 -1.73 3.00
N ALA A 66 16.98 -1.11 1.93
CA ALA A 66 16.76 0.30 1.63
C ALA A 66 16.11 0.41 0.25
N GLY A 67 15.31 1.46 0.07
CA GLY A 67 14.59 1.69 -1.17
C GLY A 67 14.54 3.18 -1.48
N LEU A 68 14.73 3.49 -2.77
CA LEU A 68 14.66 4.85 -3.28
C LEU A 68 13.23 5.20 -3.66
N ARG A 69 12.75 6.35 -3.19
CA ARG A 69 11.44 6.87 -3.56
C ARG A 69 11.62 7.88 -4.69
N PRO A 70 10.89 7.77 -5.82
CA PRO A 70 10.97 8.74 -6.88
C PRO A 70 10.37 10.08 -6.39
N ALA A 71 11.25 11.04 -6.13
CA ALA A 71 10.90 12.39 -5.71
C ALA A 71 11.29 13.41 -6.79
N THR A 72 10.62 14.55 -6.78
CA THR A 72 10.96 15.72 -7.58
C THR A 72 11.05 16.94 -6.65
N GLU A 73 11.47 18.08 -7.19
CA GLU A 73 11.41 19.38 -6.52
C GLU A 73 9.98 19.83 -6.18
N HIS A 74 8.98 19.21 -6.83
CA HIS A 74 7.57 19.44 -6.57
C HIS A 74 6.97 18.37 -5.67
N ARG A 75 5.96 18.77 -4.88
CA ARG A 75 5.27 17.88 -3.95
C ARG A 75 4.21 17.01 -4.62
N ASP A 76 3.69 17.45 -5.75
CA ASP A 76 2.59 16.82 -6.47
C ASP A 76 3.06 15.62 -7.30
N TYR A 77 2.11 14.79 -7.74
CA TYR A 77 2.39 13.72 -8.69
C TYR A 77 2.65 14.30 -10.08
N HIS A 78 3.67 13.77 -10.75
CA HIS A 78 4.01 14.16 -12.11
C HIS A 78 3.48 13.09 -13.06
N ILE A 79 2.22 13.25 -13.47
CA ILE A 79 1.56 12.32 -14.39
C ILE A 79 1.09 13.08 -15.62
N SER A 80 1.68 12.79 -16.78
CA SER A 80 1.40 13.49 -18.03
C SER A 80 1.53 12.57 -19.24
N ALA A 81 0.90 12.95 -20.35
CA ALA A 81 1.01 12.28 -21.64
C ALA A 81 1.70 13.20 -22.65
N ASP A 82 2.65 12.66 -23.40
CA ASP A 82 3.25 13.31 -24.55
C ASP A 82 2.71 12.62 -25.82
N GLY A 83 1.78 13.30 -26.49
CA GLY A 83 1.17 12.83 -27.72
C GLY A 83 2.14 12.71 -28.89
N ALA A 84 3.18 13.55 -28.95
CA ALA A 84 4.14 13.53 -30.05
C ALA A 84 5.08 12.32 -29.95
N HIS A 85 5.60 12.06 -28.75
CA HIS A 85 6.51 10.94 -28.48
C HIS A 85 5.80 9.63 -28.12
N GLN A 86 4.48 9.67 -27.92
CA GLN A 86 3.67 8.53 -27.50
C GLN A 86 4.08 7.98 -26.12
N TRP A 87 4.39 8.88 -25.20
CA TRP A 87 4.85 8.53 -23.86
C TRP A 87 3.81 8.92 -22.81
N VAL A 88 3.79 8.15 -21.72
CA VAL A 88 3.15 8.55 -20.47
C VAL A 88 4.23 8.57 -19.40
N VAL A 89 4.36 9.71 -18.73
CA VAL A 89 5.25 9.86 -17.59
C VAL A 89 4.44 9.66 -16.33
N VAL A 90 4.96 8.85 -15.40
CA VAL A 90 4.41 8.65 -14.06
C VAL A 90 5.57 8.76 -13.08
N GLY A 91 5.70 9.92 -12.42
CA GLY A 91 6.83 10.25 -11.56
C GLY A 91 6.42 11.08 -10.35
N GLY A 92 7.38 11.34 -9.46
CA GLY A 92 7.13 12.10 -8.22
C GLY A 92 6.25 11.37 -7.21
N ILE A 93 6.02 10.06 -7.39
CA ILE A 93 5.18 9.27 -6.52
C ILE A 93 6.00 8.83 -5.29
N ARG A 94 5.99 9.64 -4.24
CA ARG A 94 6.76 9.42 -3.01
C ARG A 94 6.17 8.28 -2.14
N SER A 95 5.92 8.53 -0.85
CA SER A 95 5.47 7.50 0.10
C SER A 95 4.06 6.94 -0.16
N THR A 96 3.32 7.52 -1.09
CA THR A 96 1.92 7.18 -1.38
C THR A 96 1.75 6.26 -2.59
N GLY A 97 2.84 5.77 -3.20
CA GLY A 97 2.77 4.97 -4.43
C GLY A 97 1.89 3.74 -4.32
N VAL A 98 2.04 2.95 -3.26
CA VAL A 98 1.19 1.77 -3.04
C VAL A 98 -0.27 2.18 -2.81
N THR A 99 -0.51 3.14 -1.92
CA THR A 99 -1.87 3.57 -1.55
C THR A 99 -2.63 4.24 -2.69
N ALA A 100 -1.94 4.94 -3.60
CA ALA A 100 -2.55 5.64 -4.73
C ALA A 100 -2.51 4.83 -6.04
N SER A 101 -1.86 3.66 -6.05
CA SER A 101 -1.59 2.86 -7.27
C SER A 101 -2.82 2.63 -8.15
N LEU A 102 -3.95 2.24 -7.56
CA LEU A 102 -5.18 1.96 -8.33
C LEU A 102 -5.74 3.23 -9.00
N GLY A 103 -5.80 4.35 -8.27
CA GLY A 103 -6.26 5.62 -8.84
C GLY A 103 -5.30 6.18 -9.89
N ILE A 104 -3.99 5.99 -9.70
CA ILE A 104 -2.97 6.33 -10.71
C ILE A 104 -3.18 5.47 -11.97
N ALA A 105 -3.42 4.17 -11.82
CA ALA A 105 -3.64 3.26 -12.95
C ALA A 105 -4.88 3.66 -13.75
N GLU A 106 -5.99 3.98 -13.07
CA GLU A 106 -7.22 4.46 -13.73
C GLU A 106 -6.98 5.77 -14.50
N TYR A 107 -6.34 6.75 -13.86
CA TYR A 107 -6.03 8.04 -14.49
C TYR A 107 -5.11 7.89 -15.71
N VAL A 108 -4.07 7.05 -15.61
CA VAL A 108 -3.19 6.72 -16.73
C VAL A 108 -3.96 6.03 -17.85
N GLY A 109 -4.90 5.12 -17.53
CA GLY A 109 -5.78 4.50 -18.50
C GLY A 109 -6.64 5.52 -19.27
N GLN A 110 -7.17 6.53 -18.58
CA GLN A 110 -7.92 7.62 -19.20
C GLN A 110 -7.04 8.47 -20.14
N LEU A 111 -5.82 8.82 -19.71
CA LEU A 111 -4.85 9.53 -20.56
C LEU A 111 -4.54 8.73 -21.82
N ILE A 112 -4.27 7.44 -21.67
CA ILE A 112 -3.99 6.56 -22.81
C ILE A 112 -5.18 6.51 -23.77
N GLY A 113 -6.40 6.39 -23.22
CA GLY A 113 -7.63 6.40 -24.00
C GLY A 113 -7.85 7.72 -24.76
N ALA A 114 -7.52 8.85 -24.16
CA ALA A 114 -7.69 10.17 -24.79
C ALA A 114 -6.66 10.41 -25.91
N TRP A 115 -5.40 10.04 -25.67
CA TRP A 115 -4.28 10.42 -26.55
C TRP A 115 -3.89 9.35 -27.58
N PHE A 116 -4.19 8.07 -27.33
CA PHE A 116 -3.64 6.95 -28.11
C PHE A 116 -4.69 5.95 -28.63
N ARG A 117 -5.99 6.21 -28.42
CA ARG A 117 -7.11 5.31 -28.79
C ARG A 117 -7.06 4.70 -30.19
N PRO A 118 -6.77 5.44 -31.28
CA PRO A 118 -6.78 4.87 -32.64
C PRO A 118 -5.81 3.70 -32.82
N ARG A 119 -4.77 3.59 -31.98
CA ARG A 119 -3.72 2.57 -32.06
C ARG A 119 -3.92 1.38 -31.11
N LEU A 120 -4.93 1.43 -30.25
CA LEU A 120 -5.27 0.34 -29.31
C LEU A 120 -6.40 -0.56 -29.82
N ALA A 121 -7.01 -0.21 -30.95
CA ALA A 121 -8.06 -1.01 -31.58
C ALA A 121 -7.55 -2.43 -31.88
N GLY A 122 -8.28 -3.44 -31.39
CA GLY A 122 -7.97 -4.86 -31.63
C GLY A 122 -7.05 -5.53 -30.58
N ARG A 123 -6.62 -4.83 -29.52
CA ARG A 123 -5.89 -5.47 -28.41
C ARG A 123 -6.86 -5.97 -27.33
N HIS A 124 -6.58 -7.16 -26.80
CA HIS A 124 -7.32 -7.73 -25.67
C HIS A 124 -7.26 -6.77 -24.48
N VAL A 125 -8.41 -6.21 -24.10
CA VAL A 125 -8.57 -5.51 -22.84
C VAL A 125 -8.69 -6.59 -21.77
N ILE A 126 -7.71 -6.67 -20.86
CA ILE A 126 -7.90 -7.40 -19.61
C ILE A 126 -8.88 -6.54 -18.81
N ALA A 127 -10.07 -7.06 -18.54
CA ALA A 127 -11.00 -6.39 -17.64
C ALA A 127 -10.28 -6.24 -16.29
N PRO A 128 -10.12 -5.00 -15.76
CA PRO A 128 -9.48 -4.83 -14.47
C PRO A 128 -10.30 -5.56 -13.41
N TYR A 129 -9.61 -6.29 -12.53
CA TYR A 129 -10.27 -6.88 -11.39
C TYR A 129 -10.83 -5.77 -10.51
N VAL A 130 -12.15 -5.76 -10.33
CA VAL A 130 -12.83 -4.83 -9.44
C VAL A 130 -12.81 -5.44 -8.07
N VAL A 131 -12.05 -4.83 -7.15
CA VAL A 131 -12.06 -5.25 -5.74
C VAL A 131 -13.50 -5.11 -5.21
N PRO A 132 -14.08 -6.17 -4.63
CA PRO A 132 -15.41 -6.11 -4.06
C PRO A 132 -15.51 -4.98 -3.04
N THR A 133 -16.66 -4.32 -3.03
CA THR A 133 -16.99 -3.30 -2.04
C THR A 133 -16.95 -3.88 -0.64
N PHE A 134 -16.79 -3.02 0.37
CA PHE A 134 -16.75 -3.47 1.75
C PHE A 134 -18.07 -4.18 2.17
N GLN A 135 -19.19 -3.78 1.55
CA GLN A 135 -20.49 -4.42 1.69
C GLN A 135 -20.50 -5.82 1.09
N GLU A 136 -20.00 -6.00 -0.13
CA GLU A 136 -19.89 -7.32 -0.77
C GLU A 136 -18.94 -8.24 0.00
N LEU A 137 -17.82 -7.72 0.49
CA LEU A 137 -16.90 -8.47 1.36
C LEU A 137 -17.58 -8.92 2.65
N ALA A 138 -18.44 -8.09 3.25
CA ALA A 138 -19.17 -8.45 4.46
C ALA A 138 -20.16 -9.60 4.23
N MET A 139 -20.77 -9.69 3.04
CA MET A 139 -21.65 -10.81 2.68
C MET A 139 -20.88 -12.14 2.56
N GLN A 140 -19.60 -12.06 2.19
CA GLN A 140 -18.72 -13.23 2.04
C GLN A 140 -17.89 -13.53 3.31
N PHE A 141 -18.10 -12.77 4.40
CA PHE A 141 -17.28 -12.87 5.61
C PHE A 141 -17.77 -13.96 6.56
N ASP A 142 -16.90 -14.91 6.88
CA ASP A 142 -17.10 -15.86 7.98
C ASP A 142 -16.40 -15.34 9.25
N GLY A 143 -17.20 -14.91 10.22
CA GLY A 143 -16.73 -14.42 11.52
C GLY A 143 -16.08 -15.48 12.42
N THR A 144 -16.23 -16.76 12.11
CA THR A 144 -15.62 -17.86 12.88
C THR A 144 -14.18 -18.06 12.42
N SER A 145 -13.97 -18.23 11.11
CA SER A 145 -12.64 -18.39 10.52
C SER A 145 -11.92 -17.07 10.23
N ASN A 146 -12.59 -15.93 10.43
CA ASN A 146 -12.12 -14.59 10.07
C ASN A 146 -11.66 -14.49 8.60
N SER A 147 -12.44 -15.09 7.70
CA SER A 147 -12.09 -15.14 6.27
C SER A 147 -13.18 -14.56 5.38
N VAL A 148 -12.78 -14.10 4.20
CA VAL A 148 -13.69 -13.71 3.11
C VAL A 148 -13.48 -14.61 1.91
N THR A 149 -14.56 -15.01 1.25
CA THR A 149 -14.48 -15.72 -0.03
C THR A 149 -14.57 -14.72 -1.18
N ILE A 150 -13.56 -14.71 -2.03
CA ILE A 150 -13.46 -13.83 -3.20
C ILE A 150 -13.17 -14.72 -4.40
N GLU A 151 -14.06 -14.73 -5.39
CA GLU A 151 -13.94 -15.58 -6.59
C GLU A 151 -13.70 -17.08 -6.27
N GLY A 152 -14.30 -17.57 -5.20
CA GLY A 152 -14.14 -18.96 -4.74
C GLY A 152 -12.82 -19.24 -3.99
N LEU A 153 -11.95 -18.25 -3.83
CA LEU A 153 -10.75 -18.33 -3.00
C LEU A 153 -11.02 -17.77 -1.60
N VAL A 154 -10.52 -18.46 -0.58
CA VAL A 154 -10.67 -18.06 0.82
C VAL A 154 -9.47 -17.22 1.24
N HIS A 155 -9.72 -16.00 1.67
CA HIS A 155 -8.69 -15.06 2.13
C HIS A 155 -8.86 -14.75 3.61
N GLN A 156 -7.77 -14.84 4.37
CA GLN A 156 -7.74 -14.50 5.79
C GLN A 156 -7.77 -12.97 5.98
N VAL A 157 -8.73 -12.49 6.78
CA VAL A 157 -8.81 -11.09 7.19
C VAL A 157 -7.99 -10.91 8.45
N THR A 158 -6.71 -10.58 8.29
CA THR A 158 -5.78 -10.50 9.42
C THR A 158 -5.91 -9.20 10.22
N HIS A 159 -6.34 -8.12 9.58
CA HIS A 159 -6.38 -6.79 10.18
C HIS A 159 -7.56 -6.63 11.17
N PRO A 160 -7.32 -6.32 12.46
CA PRO A 160 -8.38 -6.28 13.49
C PRO A 160 -9.51 -5.29 13.20
N LEU A 161 -9.20 -4.09 12.70
CA LEU A 161 -10.24 -3.09 12.38
C LEU A 161 -11.09 -3.52 11.20
N THR A 162 -10.48 -4.21 10.23
CA THR A 162 -11.20 -4.73 9.05
C THR A 162 -12.15 -5.84 9.50
N ARG A 163 -11.67 -6.79 10.31
CA ARG A 163 -12.53 -7.83 10.92
C ARG A 163 -13.69 -7.23 11.70
N TRP A 164 -13.41 -6.27 12.57
CA TRP A 164 -14.43 -5.59 13.36
C TRP A 164 -15.49 -4.91 12.46
N GLY A 165 -15.05 -4.21 11.41
CA GLY A 165 -15.94 -3.55 10.46
C GLY A 165 -16.83 -4.55 9.71
N LEU A 166 -16.26 -5.63 9.18
CA LEU A 166 -17.01 -6.68 8.49
C LEU A 166 -18.00 -7.37 9.44
N GLN A 167 -17.58 -7.67 10.67
CA GLN A 167 -18.44 -8.33 11.65
C GLN A 167 -19.59 -7.44 12.11
N LYS A 168 -19.38 -6.12 12.19
CA LYS A 168 -20.45 -5.16 12.49
C LYS A 168 -21.49 -5.14 11.37
N LEU A 169 -21.06 -5.13 10.11
CA LEU A 169 -21.96 -5.15 8.96
C LEU A 169 -22.74 -6.47 8.85
N LEU A 170 -22.07 -7.60 9.11
CA LEU A 170 -22.71 -8.93 9.14
C LEU A 170 -23.87 -8.96 10.15
N LYS A 171 -23.67 -8.42 11.36
CA LYS A 171 -24.72 -8.33 12.38
C LYS A 171 -25.89 -7.44 11.95
N GLN A 172 -25.61 -6.25 11.40
CA GLN A 172 -26.64 -5.35 10.91
C GLN A 172 -27.53 -5.99 9.83
N GLN A 173 -26.95 -6.81 8.96
CA GLN A 173 -27.69 -7.54 7.93
C GLN A 173 -28.57 -8.68 8.51
N GLN A 174 -28.07 -9.40 9.52
CA GLN A 174 -28.83 -10.43 10.23
C GLN A 174 -30.01 -9.84 11.01
N ASP A 175 -29.87 -8.64 11.56
CA ASP A 175 -30.95 -7.96 12.27
C ASP A 175 -32.02 -7.42 11.29
N THR A 176 -31.60 -6.93 10.12
CA THR A 176 -32.52 -6.41 9.09
C THR A 176 -33.34 -7.52 8.41
N SER A 177 -32.81 -8.74 8.34
CA SER A 177 -33.50 -9.90 7.72
C SER A 177 -34.47 -10.64 8.67
N ARG A 178 -34.58 -10.20 9.93
CA ARG A 178 -35.52 -10.73 10.93
C ARG A 178 -36.78 -9.86 11.11
N LEU A 179 -36.86 -8.73 10.40
CA LEU A 179 -38.03 -7.84 10.32
C LEU A 179 -38.79 -8.12 9.03
#